data_AF-A0A2T0XVW0-F1
#
_entry.id   AF-A0A2T0XVW0-F1
#
_cell.length_a   1.000
_cell.length_b   1.000
_cell.length_c   1.000
_cell.angle_alpha   90.00
_cell.angle_beta   90.00
_cell.angle_gamma   90.00
#
_symmetry.space_group_name_H-M   'P 1'
#
loop_
_entity.id
_entity.type
_entity.pdbx_description
1 polymer ?
#
loop_
_entity_poly.entity_id
_entity_poly.type
_entity_poly.pdbx_seq_one_letter_code
_entity_poly.pdbx_strand_id
1 'polypeptide(L)'
;MRATAADDTGARWLCVDDGAERVTVDAAIRGALMAQRSRLASVEIDVLSDEDWPPNVRVVVRLAESRLAARRRSGISLSLDPRVAEDFDIALALSPFSIGCTGLSARGTPIWNADDTGSSTAFALTSIEERTVRSAIARAGGDAGKLVTLEAHELRQRELSDGVGGGTTPGRDTWRPPSGWRVDERTVHLGSGTDVWQSASAAVLSWEIKTRSGFSVDPPLEPGRSALPGERYWLVARVGPLRVREPVEVVETIVTHRRVALAYATLEGPPAIGEEAFIVGLDADGAVTLTVRSLTRPGQGRWRALYPLTLLAQRIYRRRYVRALRQPDH
;
A
#
# COMPACT_ATOMS: atom_id res chain seq x y z
N MET A 1 -2.60 -12.08 5.43
CA MET A 1 -2.68 -11.74 6.87
C MET A 1 -3.32 -10.35 7.02
N ARG A 2 -4.37 -10.14 7.84
CA ARG A 2 -4.86 -8.75 8.10
C ARG A 2 -3.85 -8.07 9.03
N ALA A 3 -3.26 -6.96 8.61
CA ALA A 3 -2.40 -6.13 9.45
C ALA A 3 -3.16 -5.75 10.74
N THR A 4 -2.88 -6.46 11.82
CA THR A 4 -3.35 -6.10 13.15
C THR A 4 -2.53 -4.93 13.68
N ALA A 5 -3.18 -4.06 14.45
CA ALA A 5 -2.68 -2.80 14.97
C ALA A 5 -1.23 -2.87 15.46
N ALA A 6 -0.47 -1.80 15.17
CA ALA A 6 0.90 -1.62 15.64
C ALA A 6 1.00 -1.96 17.13
N ASP A 7 1.84 -2.95 17.44
CA ASP A 7 2.25 -3.26 18.81
C ASP A 7 2.97 -2.03 19.40
N ASP A 8 3.03 -1.91 20.72
CA ASP A 8 3.57 -0.76 21.49
C ASP A 8 5.08 -0.49 21.22
N THR A 9 5.68 -1.29 20.34
CA THR A 9 7.07 -1.27 19.88
C THR A 9 7.34 -0.28 18.75
N GLY A 10 6.30 0.30 18.14
CA GLY A 10 6.46 1.17 16.96
C GLY A 10 6.92 0.42 15.70
N ALA A 11 6.75 -0.91 15.68
CA ALA A 11 7.09 -1.75 14.53
C ALA A 11 6.13 -1.52 13.36
N ARG A 12 6.66 -1.63 12.14
CA ARG A 12 5.89 -1.62 10.90
C ARG A 12 6.04 -2.95 10.17
N TRP A 13 5.03 -3.34 9.40
CA TRP A 13 5.08 -4.55 8.58
C TRP A 13 5.81 -4.26 7.27
N LEU A 14 6.87 -5.02 7.01
CA LEU A 14 7.60 -5.04 5.74
C LEU A 14 7.55 -6.43 5.11
N CYS A 15 7.71 -6.48 3.80
CA CYS A 15 7.85 -7.69 3.01
C CYS A 15 8.95 -7.50 1.96
N VAL A 16 9.38 -8.61 1.38
CA VAL A 16 10.19 -8.59 0.15
C VAL A 16 9.26 -8.46 -1.04
N ASP A 17 9.58 -7.52 -1.92
CA ASP A 17 8.77 -7.22 -3.09
C ASP A 17 8.91 -8.26 -4.21
N ASP A 18 7.91 -8.32 -5.08
CA ASP A 18 7.92 -9.26 -6.21
C ASP A 18 9.11 -9.05 -7.15
N GLY A 19 9.55 -10.16 -7.74
CA GLY A 19 10.72 -10.20 -8.63
C GLY A 19 12.03 -9.87 -7.94
N ALA A 20 12.08 -9.88 -6.60
CA ALA A 20 13.35 -9.83 -5.87
C ALA A 20 14.18 -11.09 -6.18
N GLU A 21 15.49 -10.90 -6.31
CA GLU A 21 16.42 -12.00 -6.53
C GLU A 21 16.47 -12.92 -5.30
N ARG A 22 16.78 -14.21 -5.51
CA ARG A 22 16.86 -15.18 -4.40
C ARG A 22 17.81 -14.75 -3.28
N VAL A 23 18.94 -14.13 -3.63
CA VAL A 23 19.89 -13.58 -2.65
C VAL A 23 19.26 -12.51 -1.75
N THR A 24 18.35 -11.71 -2.29
CA THR A 24 17.62 -10.67 -1.57
C THR A 24 16.59 -11.28 -0.62
N VAL A 25 15.81 -12.26 -1.12
CA VAL A 25 14.81 -12.99 -0.33
C VAL A 25 15.47 -13.71 0.86
N ASP A 26 16.48 -14.53 0.59
CA ASP A 26 17.17 -15.33 1.61
C ASP A 26 17.81 -14.43 2.69
N ALA A 27 18.44 -13.32 2.28
CA ALA A 27 19.07 -12.38 3.19
C ALA A 27 18.04 -11.61 4.03
N ALA A 28 16.87 -11.29 3.46
CA ALA A 28 15.79 -10.62 4.19
C ALA A 28 15.19 -11.55 5.25
N ILE A 29 14.85 -12.80 4.89
CA ILE A 29 14.31 -13.82 5.78
C ILE A 29 15.25 -14.05 6.96
N ARG A 30 16.53 -14.36 6.68
CA ARG A 30 17.55 -14.59 7.72
C ARG A 30 17.83 -13.32 8.54
N GLY A 31 17.96 -12.18 7.86
CA GLY A 31 18.26 -10.90 8.50
C GLY A 31 17.17 -10.47 9.48
N ALA A 32 15.89 -10.64 9.11
CA ALA A 32 14.76 -10.34 9.97
C ALA A 32 14.71 -11.29 11.18
N LEU A 33 14.95 -12.59 10.96
CA LEU A 33 14.97 -13.58 12.05
C LEU A 33 16.08 -13.29 13.06
N MET A 34 17.28 -12.91 12.58
CA MET A 34 18.40 -12.45 13.41
C MET A 34 18.07 -11.18 14.19
N ALA A 35 17.52 -10.16 13.50
CA ALA A 35 17.22 -8.88 14.11
C ALA A 35 16.15 -8.99 15.22
N GLN A 36 15.19 -9.90 15.06
CA GLN A 36 14.07 -10.08 15.99
C GLN A 36 14.29 -11.18 17.04
N ARG A 37 15.46 -11.86 17.05
CA ARG A 37 15.72 -13.03 17.92
C ARG A 37 15.32 -12.83 19.38
N SER A 38 15.57 -11.65 19.95
CA SER A 38 15.24 -11.33 21.34
C SER A 38 13.74 -11.15 21.62
N ARG A 39 12.92 -10.94 20.59
CA ARG A 39 11.46 -10.73 20.66
C ARG A 39 10.67 -11.98 20.29
N LEU A 40 11.30 -12.97 19.65
CA LEU A 40 10.69 -14.23 19.28
C LEU A 40 10.64 -15.16 20.50
N ALA A 41 9.46 -15.66 20.82
CA ALA A 41 9.25 -16.66 21.86
C ALA A 41 9.24 -18.09 21.30
N SER A 42 8.78 -18.26 20.06
CA SER A 42 8.86 -19.52 19.32
C SER A 42 8.94 -19.25 17.81
N VAL A 43 9.48 -20.22 17.08
CA VAL A 43 9.42 -20.28 15.61
C VAL A 43 8.82 -21.63 15.23
N GLU A 44 7.69 -21.60 14.54
CA GLU A 44 7.10 -22.78 13.92
C GLU A 44 7.59 -22.85 12.47
N ILE A 45 8.16 -23.98 12.06
CA ILE A 45 8.67 -24.20 10.71
C ILE A 45 8.15 -25.51 10.14
N ASP A 46 7.59 -25.47 8.95
CA ASP A 46 7.26 -26.65 8.18
C ASP A 46 8.54 -27.25 7.62
N VAL A 47 8.83 -28.51 7.98
CA VAL A 47 9.94 -29.28 7.41
C VAL A 47 9.50 -29.84 6.06
N LEU A 48 9.10 -28.93 5.17
CA LEU A 48 8.61 -29.18 3.83
C LEU A 48 8.97 -27.98 2.94
N SER A 49 9.37 -28.27 1.72
CA SER A 49 9.78 -27.30 0.70
C SER A 49 9.03 -27.61 -0.60
N ASP A 50 8.66 -26.59 -1.36
CA ASP A 50 8.11 -26.72 -2.72
C ASP A 50 9.22 -26.84 -3.79
N GLU A 51 10.45 -26.49 -3.41
CA GLU A 51 11.68 -26.70 -4.18
C GLU A 51 12.56 -27.81 -3.56
N ASP A 52 13.57 -28.27 -4.31
CA ASP A 52 14.57 -29.19 -3.76
C ASP A 52 15.43 -28.51 -2.68
N TRP A 53 15.59 -29.18 -1.52
CA TRP A 53 16.48 -28.69 -0.47
C TRP A 53 17.93 -28.55 -0.98
N PRO A 54 18.54 -27.35 -0.86
CA PRO A 54 19.92 -27.13 -1.25
C PRO A 54 20.89 -28.10 -0.58
N PRO A 55 21.94 -28.59 -1.26
CA PRO A 55 22.88 -29.55 -0.70
C PRO A 55 23.49 -29.15 0.65
N ASN A 56 23.74 -27.85 0.83
CA ASN A 56 24.31 -27.28 2.05
C ASN A 56 23.37 -27.29 3.27
N VAL A 57 22.05 -27.47 3.10
CA VAL A 57 21.09 -27.52 4.23
C VAL A 57 20.58 -28.93 4.53
N ARG A 58 20.85 -29.94 3.68
CA ARG A 58 20.33 -31.31 3.83
C ARG A 58 20.66 -31.98 5.16
N VAL A 59 21.82 -31.66 5.75
CA VAL A 59 22.18 -32.17 7.09
C VAL A 59 21.20 -31.65 8.15
N VAL A 60 20.85 -30.36 8.07
CA VAL A 60 19.91 -29.70 8.98
C VAL A 60 18.48 -30.19 8.75
N VAL A 61 18.09 -30.43 7.50
CA VAL A 61 16.80 -31.05 7.16
C VAL A 61 16.66 -32.41 7.85
N ARG A 62 17.65 -33.31 7.71
CA ARG A 62 17.60 -34.62 8.37
C ARG A 62 17.52 -34.52 9.89
N LEU A 63 18.20 -33.55 10.49
CA LEU A 63 18.09 -33.27 11.92
C LEU A 63 16.66 -32.85 12.28
N ALA A 64 16.07 -31.91 11.54
CA ALA A 64 14.71 -31.45 11.76
C ALA A 64 13.67 -32.58 11.58
N GLU A 65 13.80 -33.39 10.53
CA GLU A 65 12.96 -34.58 10.28
C GLU A 65 13.06 -35.60 11.43
N SER A 66 14.26 -35.86 11.94
CA SER A 66 14.46 -36.78 13.06
C SER A 66 13.78 -36.28 14.35
N ARG A 67 13.85 -34.97 14.62
CA ARG A 67 13.17 -34.32 15.75
C ARG A 67 11.66 -34.38 15.59
N LEU A 68 11.16 -34.17 14.37
CA LEU A 68 9.74 -34.26 14.05
C LEU A 68 9.22 -35.69 14.25
N ALA A 69 9.94 -36.70 13.76
CA ALA A 69 9.59 -38.12 13.92
C ALA A 69 9.60 -38.58 15.38
N ALA A 70 10.42 -37.97 16.24
CA ALA A 70 10.44 -38.25 17.67
C ALA A 70 9.22 -37.70 18.43
N ARG A 71 8.43 -36.79 17.83
CA ARG A 71 7.21 -36.23 18.44
C ARG A 71 6.05 -37.23 18.32
N ARG A 72 5.25 -37.37 19.39
CA ARG A 72 4.00 -38.18 19.39
C ARG A 72 2.84 -37.56 18.61
N ARG A 73 3.10 -36.55 17.76
CA ARG A 73 2.09 -35.81 16.99
C ARG A 73 2.42 -35.92 15.51
N SER A 74 1.41 -36.24 14.69
CA SER A 74 1.51 -36.15 13.23
C SER A 74 1.48 -34.68 12.81
N GLY A 75 2.38 -34.28 11.92
CA GLY A 75 2.44 -32.94 11.35
C GLY A 75 3.76 -32.72 10.61
N ILE A 76 3.82 -31.65 9.82
CA ILE A 76 5.03 -31.22 9.13
C ILE A 76 5.80 -30.13 9.90
N SER A 77 5.17 -29.54 10.92
CA SER A 77 5.69 -28.37 11.63
C SER A 77 6.53 -28.74 12.86
N LEU A 78 7.73 -28.19 12.92
CA LEU A 78 8.64 -28.25 14.06
C LEU A 78 8.57 -26.92 14.84
N SER A 79 8.41 -27.02 16.16
CA SER A 79 8.42 -25.86 17.06
C SER A 79 9.83 -25.70 17.61
N LEU A 80 10.40 -24.51 17.45
CA LEU A 80 11.78 -24.17 17.78
C LEU A 80 11.81 -23.04 18.80
N ASP A 81 12.67 -23.16 19.81
CA ASP A 81 12.93 -22.08 20.77
C ASP A 81 14.12 -21.23 20.30
N PRO A 82 13.90 -19.99 19.78
CA PRO A 82 14.98 -19.14 19.25
C PRO A 82 16.01 -18.71 20.30
N ARG A 83 15.75 -18.93 21.60
CA ARG A 83 16.71 -18.69 22.69
C ARG A 83 17.75 -19.80 22.79
N VAL A 84 17.44 -21.00 22.30
CA VAL A 84 18.38 -22.12 22.18
C VAL A 84 19.16 -21.96 20.88
N ALA A 85 20.48 -22.03 20.95
CA ALA A 85 21.35 -21.78 19.79
C ALA A 85 21.08 -22.75 18.63
N GLU A 86 21.00 -24.05 18.92
CA GLU A 86 20.76 -25.09 17.91
C GLU A 86 19.40 -24.92 17.21
N ASP A 87 18.34 -24.65 17.97
CA ASP A 87 17.00 -24.40 17.43
C ASP A 87 17.00 -23.15 16.53
N PHE A 88 17.70 -22.11 16.94
CA PHE A 88 17.84 -20.90 16.14
C PHE A 88 18.64 -21.14 14.85
N ASP A 89 19.68 -21.97 14.89
CA ASP A 89 20.47 -22.36 13.71
C ASP A 89 19.63 -23.20 12.73
N ILE A 90 18.76 -24.08 13.23
CA ILE A 90 17.78 -24.81 12.41
C ILE A 90 16.82 -23.82 11.72
N ALA A 91 16.22 -22.91 12.50
CA ALA A 91 15.29 -21.91 11.98
C ALA A 91 15.96 -21.03 10.90
N LEU A 92 17.19 -20.56 11.15
CA LEU A 92 17.96 -19.81 10.18
C LEU A 92 18.19 -20.63 8.92
N ALA A 93 18.72 -21.85 9.03
CA ALA A 93 19.10 -22.67 7.89
C ALA A 93 17.92 -22.95 6.95
N LEU A 94 16.77 -23.32 7.52
CA LEU A 94 15.64 -23.87 6.77
C LEU A 94 14.60 -22.83 6.34
N SER A 95 14.45 -21.71 7.07
CA SER A 95 13.39 -20.74 6.80
C SER A 95 13.30 -20.21 5.37
N PRO A 96 14.40 -19.95 4.63
CA PRO A 96 14.30 -19.46 3.24
C PRO A 96 13.84 -20.50 2.23
N PHE A 97 13.69 -21.75 2.65
CA PHE A 97 13.38 -22.88 1.78
C PHE A 97 12.11 -23.61 2.23
N SER A 98 11.52 -23.23 3.35
CA SER A 98 10.32 -23.87 3.87
C SER A 98 9.08 -23.26 3.23
N ILE A 99 8.04 -24.07 3.01
CA ILE A 99 6.74 -23.57 2.53
C ILE A 99 5.96 -22.77 3.58
N GLY A 100 6.38 -22.81 4.85
CA GLY A 100 5.65 -22.17 5.94
C GLY A 100 6.51 -22.00 7.18
N CYS A 101 6.77 -20.75 7.56
CA CYS A 101 7.48 -20.42 8.78
C CYS A 101 6.83 -19.23 9.47
N THR A 102 6.54 -19.36 10.76
CA THR A 102 5.95 -18.29 11.57
C THR A 102 6.68 -18.12 12.90
N GLY A 103 7.16 -16.90 13.14
CA GLY A 103 7.76 -16.46 14.39
C GLY A 103 6.75 -15.72 15.26
N LEU A 104 6.55 -16.20 16.49
CA LEU A 104 5.59 -15.67 17.44
C LEU A 104 6.29 -14.86 18.54
N SER A 105 5.68 -13.76 18.96
CA SER A 105 6.09 -13.01 20.15
C SER A 105 5.72 -13.75 21.44
N ALA A 106 6.19 -13.27 22.59
CA ALA A 106 5.80 -13.79 23.90
C ALA A 106 4.28 -13.75 24.17
N ARG A 107 3.52 -12.93 23.43
CA ARG A 107 2.05 -12.85 23.50
C ARG A 107 1.35 -13.81 22.54
N GLY A 108 2.10 -14.62 21.79
CA GLY A 108 1.57 -15.50 20.74
C GLY A 108 1.17 -14.77 19.46
N THR A 109 1.56 -13.50 19.30
CA THR A 109 1.26 -12.71 18.09
C THR A 109 2.35 -12.96 17.04
N PRO A 110 2.00 -13.24 15.77
CA PRO A 110 2.98 -13.29 14.69
C PRO A 110 3.71 -11.96 14.52
N ILE A 111 5.03 -12.00 14.44
CA ILE A 111 5.88 -10.82 14.19
C ILE A 111 6.90 -11.05 13.07
N TRP A 112 7.02 -12.29 12.62
CA TRP A 112 7.91 -12.72 11.55
C TRP A 112 7.24 -13.87 10.81
N ASN A 113 7.27 -13.84 9.49
CA ASN A 113 6.70 -14.88 8.67
C ASN A 113 7.47 -14.96 7.33
N ALA A 114 7.70 -16.18 6.89
CA ALA A 114 8.15 -16.51 5.56
C ALA A 114 7.34 -17.73 5.13
N ASP A 115 6.28 -17.48 4.41
CA ASP A 115 5.46 -18.51 3.78
C ASP A 115 5.91 -18.58 2.32
N ASP A 116 6.07 -19.79 1.78
CA ASP A 116 6.69 -20.07 0.47
C ASP A 116 8.20 -19.72 0.31
N THR A 117 8.79 -20.25 -0.76
CA THR A 117 10.21 -20.05 -1.14
C THR A 117 10.48 -18.71 -1.84
N GLY A 118 9.49 -17.80 -1.87
CA GLY A 118 9.45 -16.59 -2.70
C GLY A 118 9.15 -15.30 -1.93
N SER A 119 8.19 -14.52 -2.43
CA SER A 119 7.91 -13.15 -1.96
C SER A 119 6.89 -13.07 -0.83
N SER A 120 6.27 -14.18 -0.41
CA SER A 120 5.26 -14.17 0.67
C SER A 120 5.90 -14.12 2.06
N THR A 121 6.63 -13.03 2.30
CA THR A 121 7.31 -12.72 3.54
C THR A 121 6.61 -11.56 4.27
N ALA A 122 6.57 -11.59 5.59
CA ALA A 122 6.04 -10.48 6.38
C ALA A 122 6.77 -10.36 7.72
N PHE A 123 7.36 -9.19 7.97
CA PHE A 123 8.16 -8.93 9.16
C PHE A 123 7.69 -7.65 9.87
N ALA A 124 7.34 -7.73 11.15
CA ALA A 124 7.03 -6.58 12.00
C ALA A 124 8.31 -5.98 12.59
N LEU A 125 8.98 -5.13 11.82
CA LEU A 125 10.29 -4.56 12.16
C LEU A 125 10.16 -3.16 12.79
N THR A 126 10.93 -2.94 13.85
CA THR A 126 11.25 -1.58 14.33
C THR A 126 12.20 -0.90 13.36
N SER A 127 12.37 0.43 13.47
CA SER A 127 13.31 1.19 12.64
C SER A 127 14.77 0.71 12.77
N ILE A 128 15.16 0.13 13.91
CA ILE A 128 16.52 -0.42 14.13
C ILE A 128 16.66 -1.77 13.43
N GLU A 129 15.68 -2.66 13.63
CA GLU A 129 15.69 -3.97 13.00
C GLU A 129 15.64 -3.84 11.47
N GLU A 130 14.79 -2.95 10.94
CA GLU A 130 14.74 -2.70 9.50
C GLU A 130 16.09 -2.29 8.92
N ARG A 131 16.80 -1.35 9.56
CA ARG A 131 18.16 -0.97 9.11
C ARG A 131 19.11 -2.18 9.13
N THR A 132 18.95 -3.05 10.12
CA THR A 132 19.74 -4.29 10.23
C THR A 132 19.43 -5.25 9.08
N VAL A 133 18.15 -5.45 8.74
CA VAL A 133 17.73 -6.28 7.60
C VAL A 133 18.23 -5.71 6.28
N ARG A 134 18.06 -4.40 6.04
CA ARG A 134 18.59 -3.75 4.83
C ARG A 134 20.10 -3.89 4.70
N SER A 135 20.83 -3.75 5.80
CA SER A 135 22.28 -3.99 5.84
C SER A 135 22.64 -5.45 5.56
N ALA A 136 21.86 -6.42 6.06
CA ALA A 136 22.05 -7.83 5.75
C ALA A 136 21.85 -8.13 4.26
N ILE A 137 20.79 -7.59 3.65
CA ILE A 137 20.53 -7.71 2.20
C ILE A 137 21.70 -7.14 1.40
N ALA A 138 22.11 -5.90 1.70
CA ALA A 138 23.21 -5.24 0.99
C ALA A 138 24.54 -6.00 1.13
N ARG A 139 24.86 -6.54 2.32
CA ARG A 139 26.07 -7.36 2.53
C ARG A 139 26.04 -8.69 1.77
N ALA A 140 24.86 -9.26 1.54
CA ALA A 140 24.69 -10.44 0.72
C ALA A 140 24.79 -10.13 -0.78
N GLY A 141 24.83 -8.85 -1.18
CA GLY A 141 24.84 -8.42 -2.58
C GLY A 141 23.45 -8.31 -3.21
N GLY A 142 22.38 -8.32 -2.41
CA GLY A 142 21.02 -8.13 -2.88
C GLY A 142 20.55 -6.67 -2.89
N ASP A 143 19.38 -6.42 -3.48
CA ASP A 143 18.75 -5.10 -3.55
C ASP A 143 17.94 -4.80 -2.28
N ALA A 144 18.50 -3.98 -1.39
CA ALA A 144 17.81 -3.54 -0.18
C ALA A 144 16.56 -2.69 -0.47
N GLY A 145 16.40 -2.13 -1.68
CA GLY A 145 15.21 -1.40 -2.13
C GLY A 145 13.97 -2.29 -2.26
N LYS A 146 14.16 -3.61 -2.45
CA LYS A 146 13.08 -4.60 -2.49
C LYS A 146 12.46 -4.90 -1.13
N LEU A 147 13.05 -4.47 -0.02
CA LEU A 147 12.40 -4.52 1.29
C LEU A 147 11.45 -3.32 1.42
N VAL A 148 10.16 -3.56 1.23
CA VAL A 148 9.10 -2.54 1.15
C VAL A 148 8.11 -2.70 2.29
N THR A 149 7.28 -1.67 2.55
CA THR A 149 6.18 -1.85 3.50
C THR A 149 5.13 -2.80 2.92
N LEU A 150 4.56 -3.66 3.75
CA LEU A 150 3.51 -4.59 3.34
C LEU A 150 2.32 -3.85 2.72
N GLU A 151 1.94 -2.69 3.29
CA GLU A 151 0.87 -1.85 2.76
C GLU A 151 1.16 -1.33 1.33
N ALA A 152 2.41 -1.01 1.00
CA ALA A 152 2.80 -0.55 -0.33
C ALA A 152 2.85 -1.70 -1.34
N HIS A 153 3.25 -2.89 -0.90
CA HIS A 153 3.19 -4.10 -1.72
C HIS A 153 1.74 -4.50 -2.02
N GLU A 154 0.87 -4.58 -1.00
CA GLU A 154 -0.55 -4.87 -1.17
C GLU A 154 -1.25 -3.88 -2.11
N LEU A 155 -0.87 -2.60 -2.07
CA LEU A 155 -1.43 -1.59 -2.97
C LEU A 155 -1.02 -1.84 -4.44
N ARG A 156 0.20 -2.33 -4.69
CA ARG A 156 0.71 -2.66 -6.03
C ARG A 156 0.11 -3.94 -6.61
N GLN A 157 -0.42 -4.84 -5.77
CA GLN A 157 -1.12 -6.04 -6.23
C GLN A 157 -2.59 -5.80 -6.62
N ARG A 158 -3.18 -4.66 -6.23
CA ARG A 158 -4.59 -4.39 -6.51
C ARG A 158 -4.80 -3.97 -7.96
N GLU A 159 -5.84 -4.47 -8.58
CA GLU A 159 -6.24 -4.02 -9.91
C GLU A 159 -7.16 -2.79 -9.82
N LEU A 160 -7.30 -2.08 -10.94
CA LEU A 160 -8.36 -1.09 -11.09
C LEU A 160 -9.72 -1.78 -10.94
N SER A 161 -10.64 -1.14 -10.23
CA SER A 161 -12.00 -1.67 -10.14
C SER A 161 -12.65 -1.73 -11.53
N ASP A 162 -13.60 -2.64 -11.77
CA ASP A 162 -14.17 -2.74 -13.12
C ASP A 162 -14.81 -1.42 -13.59
N GLY A 163 -14.55 -1.07 -14.85
CA GLY A 163 -15.22 0.03 -15.55
C GLY A 163 -14.78 1.45 -15.16
N VAL A 164 -13.71 1.59 -14.36
CA VAL A 164 -13.01 2.88 -14.17
C VAL A 164 -11.72 2.92 -14.99
N GLY A 165 -11.09 4.09 -15.12
CA GLY A 165 -9.82 4.25 -15.84
C GLY A 165 -9.93 5.00 -17.17
N GLY A 166 -10.82 5.99 -17.25
CA GLY A 166 -10.98 6.85 -18.42
C GLY A 166 -12.38 7.44 -18.59
N GLY A 167 -13.27 7.28 -17.61
CA GLY A 167 -14.67 7.72 -17.72
C GLY A 167 -14.90 9.20 -17.47
N THR A 168 -13.97 9.89 -16.79
CA THR A 168 -14.06 11.34 -16.52
C THR A 168 -13.54 12.20 -17.66
N THR A 169 -12.69 11.65 -18.53
CA THR A 169 -12.15 12.30 -19.74
C THR A 169 -11.69 13.75 -19.51
N PRO A 170 -10.75 13.99 -18.56
CA PRO A 170 -10.32 15.33 -18.17
C PRO A 170 -9.76 16.18 -19.32
N GLY A 171 -9.37 15.57 -20.45
CA GLY A 171 -8.92 16.28 -21.65
C GLY A 171 -10.03 16.91 -22.51
N ARG A 172 -11.31 16.58 -22.28
CA ARG A 172 -12.43 17.10 -23.08
C ARG A 172 -13.16 18.24 -22.40
N ASP A 173 -13.55 19.27 -23.16
CA ASP A 173 -14.35 20.38 -22.65
C ASP A 173 -15.76 19.93 -22.30
N THR A 174 -16.44 19.24 -23.22
CA THR A 174 -17.74 18.63 -22.96
C THR A 174 -17.57 17.21 -22.45
N TRP A 175 -18.16 16.92 -21.28
CA TRP A 175 -18.18 15.57 -20.73
C TRP A 175 -19.35 14.75 -21.27
N ARG A 176 -19.09 13.49 -21.62
CA ARG A 176 -20.12 12.49 -21.96
C ARG A 176 -19.92 11.28 -21.04
N PRO A 177 -20.51 11.26 -19.85
CA PRO A 177 -20.26 10.20 -18.89
C PRO A 177 -20.84 8.86 -19.37
N PRO A 178 -20.19 7.73 -19.02
CA PRO A 178 -20.72 6.40 -19.29
C PRO A 178 -22.05 6.14 -18.55
N SER A 179 -22.94 5.38 -19.18
CA SER A 179 -24.21 4.94 -18.57
C SER A 179 -23.97 4.02 -17.37
N GLY A 180 -24.92 3.99 -16.42
CA GLY A 180 -24.86 3.10 -15.25
C GLY A 180 -24.03 3.64 -14.07
N TRP A 181 -23.51 4.86 -14.19
CA TRP A 181 -22.78 5.56 -13.13
C TRP A 181 -23.63 6.65 -12.50
N ARG A 182 -23.41 6.91 -11.21
CA ARG A 182 -23.79 8.19 -10.62
C ARG A 182 -22.76 9.23 -11.05
N VAL A 183 -23.23 10.25 -11.75
CA VAL A 183 -22.39 11.30 -12.35
C VAL A 183 -22.59 12.62 -11.62
N ASP A 184 -21.53 13.42 -11.52
CA ASP A 184 -21.61 14.81 -11.07
C ASP A 184 -20.46 15.59 -11.72
N GLU A 185 -20.78 16.72 -12.32
CA GLU A 185 -19.85 17.71 -12.87
C GLU A 185 -20.16 19.06 -12.25
N ARG A 186 -19.13 19.76 -11.79
CA ARG A 186 -19.27 21.10 -11.21
C ARG A 186 -18.09 21.96 -11.60
N THR A 187 -18.40 23.17 -12.05
CA THR A 187 -17.40 24.19 -12.35
C THR A 187 -17.53 25.35 -11.37
N VAL A 188 -16.40 25.82 -10.87
CA VAL A 188 -16.32 27.01 -10.01
C VAL A 188 -15.23 27.94 -10.50
N HIS A 189 -15.51 29.24 -10.47
CA HIS A 189 -14.49 30.27 -10.69
C HIS A 189 -13.58 30.37 -9.46
N LEU A 190 -12.26 30.38 -9.71
CA LEU A 190 -11.23 30.50 -8.68
C LEU A 190 -10.64 31.90 -8.59
N GLY A 191 -10.74 32.70 -9.65
CA GLY A 191 -10.09 34.00 -9.78
C GLY A 191 -9.57 34.19 -11.21
N SER A 192 -8.70 35.17 -11.43
CA SER A 192 -8.10 35.44 -12.73
C SER A 192 -6.61 35.70 -12.63
N GLY A 193 -5.87 35.43 -13.71
CA GLY A 193 -4.45 35.74 -13.83
C GLY A 193 -3.51 34.58 -13.52
N THR A 194 -2.23 34.83 -13.79
CA THR A 194 -1.17 33.82 -13.78
C THR A 194 -0.94 33.20 -12.40
N ASP A 195 -1.02 33.99 -11.33
CA ASP A 195 -0.73 33.51 -9.97
C ASP A 195 -1.80 32.49 -9.50
N VAL A 196 -3.08 32.79 -9.76
CA VAL A 196 -4.20 31.87 -9.48
C VAL A 196 -4.06 30.61 -10.32
N TRP A 197 -3.71 30.75 -11.60
CA TRP A 197 -3.49 29.63 -12.51
C TRP A 197 -2.37 28.69 -12.01
N GLN A 198 -1.20 29.25 -11.67
CA GLN A 198 -0.05 28.46 -11.20
C GLN A 198 -0.35 27.76 -9.88
N SER A 199 -0.94 28.49 -8.92
CA SER A 199 -1.30 27.96 -7.60
C SER A 199 -2.32 26.84 -7.68
N ALA A 200 -3.42 27.03 -8.45
CA ALA A 200 -4.44 26.01 -8.62
C ALA A 200 -3.93 24.78 -9.37
N SER A 201 -3.11 24.99 -10.41
CA SER A 201 -2.49 23.91 -11.19
C SER A 201 -1.58 23.06 -10.32
N ALA A 202 -0.69 23.69 -9.55
CA ALA A 202 0.20 22.98 -8.62
C ALA A 202 -0.61 22.18 -7.59
N ALA A 203 -1.63 22.80 -6.99
CA ALA A 203 -2.43 22.15 -5.94
C ALA A 203 -3.27 20.97 -6.45
N VAL A 204 -3.66 20.97 -7.73
CA VAL A 204 -4.32 19.80 -8.35
C VAL A 204 -3.32 18.68 -8.59
N LEU A 205 -2.14 19.00 -9.15
CA LEU A 205 -1.12 18.01 -9.48
C LEU A 205 -0.45 17.39 -8.24
N SER A 206 -0.45 18.09 -7.11
CA SER A 206 0.21 17.66 -5.86
C SER A 206 -0.74 17.01 -4.84
N TRP A 207 -1.96 16.63 -5.23
CA TRP A 207 -3.03 16.16 -4.34
C TRP A 207 -3.51 17.17 -3.28
N GLU A 208 -3.06 18.42 -3.29
CA GLU A 208 -3.42 19.39 -2.27
C GLU A 208 -4.92 19.68 -2.21
N ILE A 209 -5.63 19.58 -3.33
CA ILE A 209 -7.10 19.66 -3.33
C ILE A 209 -7.74 18.62 -2.39
N LYS A 210 -7.18 17.40 -2.34
CA LYS A 210 -7.61 16.34 -1.41
C LYS A 210 -7.11 16.59 0.00
N THR A 211 -5.83 16.90 0.18
CA THR A 211 -5.26 17.03 1.54
C THR A 211 -5.84 18.22 2.30
N ARG A 212 -6.00 19.38 1.63
CA ARG A 212 -6.70 20.57 2.17
C ARG A 212 -8.18 20.32 2.45
N SER A 213 -8.75 19.24 1.90
CA SER A 213 -10.13 18.82 2.15
C SER A 213 -10.27 17.79 3.27
N GLY A 214 -9.18 17.46 3.97
CA GLY A 214 -9.17 16.57 5.14
C GLY A 214 -8.80 15.13 4.84
N PHE A 215 -8.20 14.86 3.69
CA PHE A 215 -7.57 13.58 3.39
C PHE A 215 -6.08 13.60 3.75
N SER A 216 -5.50 12.43 3.96
CA SER A 216 -4.06 12.21 3.86
C SER A 216 -3.79 11.34 2.63
N VAL A 217 -2.63 11.53 2.00
CA VAL A 217 -2.15 10.72 0.88
C VAL A 217 -0.96 9.91 1.38
N ASP A 218 -0.98 8.61 1.12
CA ASP A 218 0.04 7.68 1.60
C ASP A 218 0.42 6.68 0.47
N PRO A 219 1.70 6.61 0.05
CA PRO A 219 2.82 7.41 0.54
C PRO A 219 2.64 8.91 0.24
N PRO A 220 3.23 9.81 1.05
CA PRO A 220 3.18 11.24 0.77
C PRO A 220 3.90 11.54 -0.55
N LEU A 221 3.30 12.40 -1.38
CA LEU A 221 3.97 12.93 -2.56
C LEU A 221 5.03 13.96 -2.12
N GLU A 222 6.23 13.86 -2.69
CA GLU A 222 7.32 14.77 -2.35
C GLU A 222 7.00 16.22 -2.75
N PRO A 223 7.41 17.22 -1.95
CA PRO A 223 7.20 18.63 -2.29
C PRO A 223 7.75 18.98 -3.68
N GLY A 224 6.94 19.66 -4.49
CA GLY A 224 7.30 20.07 -5.85
C GLY A 224 7.12 18.99 -6.92
N ARG A 225 6.77 17.75 -6.57
CA ARG A 225 6.39 16.73 -7.55
C ARG A 225 4.92 16.84 -7.95
N SER A 226 4.63 16.35 -9.14
CA SER A 226 3.28 16.10 -9.64
C SER A 226 3.02 14.60 -9.63
N ALA A 227 1.78 14.19 -9.31
CA ALA A 227 1.39 12.80 -9.42
C ALA A 227 1.27 12.40 -10.91
N LEU A 228 1.78 11.22 -11.25
CA LEU A 228 1.88 10.72 -12.62
C LEU A 228 0.93 9.53 -12.84
N PRO A 229 0.45 9.32 -14.08
CA PRO A 229 -0.34 8.14 -14.41
C PRO A 229 0.35 6.84 -14.01
N GLY A 230 -0.40 5.90 -13.43
CA GLY A 230 0.07 4.63 -12.88
C GLY A 230 0.57 4.71 -11.43
N GLU A 231 0.78 5.91 -10.86
CA GLU A 231 1.14 6.03 -9.45
C GLU A 231 -0.06 5.71 -8.55
N ARG A 232 0.19 4.93 -7.48
CA ARG A 232 -0.84 4.44 -6.57
C ARG A 232 -0.71 5.01 -5.18
N TYR A 233 -1.85 5.30 -4.57
CA TYR A 233 -1.93 5.91 -3.24
C TYR A 233 -3.07 5.33 -2.41
N TRP A 234 -2.93 5.44 -1.10
CA TRP A 234 -4.03 5.39 -0.15
C TRP A 234 -4.53 6.80 0.12
N LEU A 235 -5.78 7.08 -0.22
CA LEU A 235 -6.49 8.26 0.26
C LEU A 235 -7.13 7.93 1.60
N VAL A 236 -6.71 8.63 2.66
CA VAL A 236 -7.15 8.38 4.03
C VAL A 236 -8.06 9.50 4.50
N ALA A 237 -9.35 9.24 4.59
CA ALA A 237 -10.33 10.14 5.18
C ALA A 237 -10.43 9.92 6.70
N ARG A 238 -10.40 11.01 7.48
CA ARG A 238 -10.70 10.97 8.92
C ARG A 238 -12.15 11.41 9.15
N VAL A 239 -12.96 10.50 9.70
CA VAL A 239 -14.35 10.76 10.07
C VAL A 239 -14.51 10.47 11.56
N GLY A 240 -14.35 11.51 12.37
CA GLY A 240 -14.29 11.36 13.83
C GLY A 240 -13.13 10.44 14.25
N PRO A 241 -13.37 9.39 15.05
CA PRO A 241 -12.33 8.44 15.45
C PRO A 241 -11.96 7.42 14.35
N LEU A 242 -12.74 7.35 13.26
CA LEU A 242 -12.55 6.35 12.21
C LEU A 242 -11.64 6.87 11.10
N ARG A 243 -10.78 5.97 10.58
CA ARG A 243 -9.98 6.19 9.37
C ARG A 243 -10.49 5.28 8.26
N VAL A 244 -10.92 5.88 7.17
CA VAL A 244 -11.32 5.14 5.96
C VAL A 244 -10.19 5.28 4.95
N ARG A 245 -9.61 4.15 4.55
CA ARG A 245 -8.56 4.10 3.53
C ARG A 245 -9.17 3.65 2.21
N GLU A 246 -8.92 4.41 1.16
CA GLU A 246 -9.38 4.15 -0.20
C GLU A 246 -8.14 4.02 -1.10
N PRO A 247 -7.89 2.82 -1.67
CA PRO A 247 -6.77 2.62 -2.58
C PRO A 247 -7.12 3.19 -3.96
N VAL A 248 -6.22 3.98 -4.53
CA VAL A 248 -6.43 4.66 -5.81
C VAL A 248 -5.20 4.59 -6.69
N GLU A 249 -5.41 4.74 -7.98
CA GLU A 249 -4.38 4.93 -9.00
C GLU A 249 -4.66 6.22 -9.77
N VAL A 250 -3.62 7.00 -10.04
CA VAL A 250 -3.70 8.14 -10.97
C VAL A 250 -3.85 7.57 -12.37
N VAL A 251 -4.94 7.89 -13.06
CA VAL A 251 -5.25 7.34 -14.39
C VAL A 251 -4.95 8.32 -15.51
N GLU A 252 -4.95 9.63 -15.23
CA GLU A 252 -4.60 10.63 -16.23
C GLU A 252 -4.08 11.91 -15.55
N THR A 253 -2.99 12.44 -16.10
CA THR A 253 -2.45 13.75 -15.73
C THR A 253 -2.29 14.56 -17.02
N ILE A 254 -2.84 15.78 -17.04
CA ILE A 254 -2.77 16.69 -18.18
C ILE A 254 -2.05 17.95 -17.74
N VAL A 255 -1.06 18.38 -18.52
CA VAL A 255 -0.38 19.65 -18.32
C VAL A 255 -0.25 20.35 -19.66
N THR A 256 -0.99 21.43 -19.83
CA THR A 256 -0.91 22.34 -20.98
C THR A 256 -0.91 23.77 -20.50
N HIS A 257 -0.65 24.72 -21.39
CA HIS A 257 -0.67 26.16 -21.07
C HIS A 257 -2.02 26.69 -20.57
N ARG A 258 -3.13 25.97 -20.84
CA ARG A 258 -4.50 26.46 -20.56
C ARG A 258 -5.40 25.43 -19.88
N ARG A 259 -4.89 24.22 -19.65
CA ARG A 259 -5.59 23.14 -18.96
C ARG A 259 -4.60 22.28 -18.19
N VAL A 260 -4.88 22.08 -16.92
CA VAL A 260 -4.19 21.14 -16.04
C VAL A 260 -5.23 20.22 -15.44
N ALA A 261 -4.94 18.92 -15.37
CA ALA A 261 -5.84 17.99 -14.72
C ALA A 261 -5.10 16.85 -14.03
N LEU A 262 -5.73 16.33 -12.98
CA LEU A 262 -5.37 15.07 -12.34
C LEU A 262 -6.65 14.27 -12.16
N ALA A 263 -6.67 13.07 -12.73
CA ALA A 263 -7.74 12.10 -12.59
C ALA A 263 -7.20 10.84 -11.92
N TYR A 264 -7.98 10.30 -10.99
CA TYR A 264 -7.65 9.07 -10.31
C TYR A 264 -8.88 8.15 -10.26
N ALA A 265 -8.62 6.86 -10.14
CA ALA A 265 -9.63 5.81 -10.07
C ALA A 265 -9.40 4.90 -8.88
N THR A 266 -10.47 4.33 -8.33
CA THR A 266 -10.39 3.40 -7.20
C THR A 266 -9.86 2.04 -7.64
N LEU A 267 -8.90 1.51 -6.90
CA LEU A 267 -8.46 0.12 -6.99
C LEU A 267 -9.43 -0.79 -6.24
N GLU A 268 -9.36 -2.10 -6.44
CA GLU A 268 -10.24 -3.07 -5.77
C GLU A 268 -10.19 -2.99 -4.23
N GLY A 269 -11.34 -3.25 -3.58
CA GLY A 269 -11.47 -3.33 -2.12
C GLY A 269 -12.33 -2.30 -1.37
N PRO A 270 -12.51 -1.03 -1.82
CA PRO A 270 -13.32 -0.04 -1.12
C PRO A 270 -14.84 -0.20 -1.33
N PRO A 271 -15.68 0.43 -0.48
CA PRO A 271 -17.14 0.35 -0.56
C PRO A 271 -17.79 1.15 -1.68
N ALA A 272 -17.06 2.12 -2.23
CA ALA A 272 -17.46 2.85 -3.41
C ALA A 272 -16.39 2.62 -4.48
N ILE A 273 -16.85 2.37 -5.70
CA ILE A 273 -16.00 2.31 -6.89
C ILE A 273 -16.23 3.62 -7.63
N GLY A 274 -15.16 4.25 -8.11
CA GLY A 274 -15.30 5.51 -8.80
C GLY A 274 -14.03 6.02 -9.46
N GLU A 275 -14.24 7.09 -10.22
CA GLU A 275 -13.19 7.89 -10.84
C GLU A 275 -13.51 9.36 -10.57
N GLU A 276 -12.51 10.14 -10.20
CA GLU A 276 -12.66 11.57 -9.99
C GLU A 276 -11.54 12.33 -10.67
N ALA A 277 -11.91 13.40 -11.38
CA ALA A 277 -10.99 14.29 -12.05
C ALA A 277 -11.15 15.72 -11.53
N PHE A 278 -10.00 16.35 -11.27
CA PHE A 278 -9.88 17.76 -10.96
C PHE A 278 -9.22 18.46 -12.13
N ILE A 279 -9.89 19.44 -12.71
CA ILE A 279 -9.51 20.08 -13.97
C ILE A 279 -9.44 21.58 -13.74
N VAL A 280 -8.26 22.16 -13.85
CA VAL A 280 -8.06 23.61 -13.86
C VAL A 280 -8.03 24.08 -15.31
N GLY A 281 -8.89 25.04 -15.67
CA GLY A 281 -8.92 25.67 -16.99
C GLY A 281 -8.60 27.16 -16.91
N LEU A 282 -7.86 27.67 -17.90
CA LEU A 282 -7.61 29.09 -18.11
C LEU A 282 -8.30 29.54 -19.41
N ASP A 283 -9.24 30.49 -19.30
CA ASP A 283 -9.96 31.04 -20.45
C ASP A 283 -9.23 32.24 -21.09
N ALA A 284 -9.74 32.71 -22.22
CA ALA A 284 -9.03 33.70 -23.06
C ALA A 284 -8.90 35.06 -22.35
N ASP A 285 -9.84 35.33 -21.44
CA ASP A 285 -9.92 36.55 -20.65
C ASP A 285 -9.09 36.45 -19.35
N GLY A 286 -8.41 35.31 -19.15
CA GLY A 286 -7.53 35.06 -18.01
C GLY A 286 -8.26 34.53 -16.77
N ALA A 287 -9.53 34.18 -16.88
CA ALA A 287 -10.29 33.58 -15.79
C ALA A 287 -9.86 32.13 -15.57
N VAL A 288 -9.73 31.76 -14.30
CA VAL A 288 -9.29 30.45 -13.84
C VAL A 288 -10.50 29.74 -13.24
N THR A 289 -10.79 28.54 -13.75
CA THR A 289 -11.88 27.71 -13.27
C THR A 289 -11.38 26.35 -12.80
N LEU A 290 -12.06 25.80 -11.79
CA LEU A 290 -11.93 24.40 -11.39
C LEU A 290 -13.20 23.67 -11.80
N THR A 291 -13.05 22.64 -12.62
CA THR A 291 -14.09 21.66 -12.92
C THR A 291 -13.77 20.35 -12.22
N VAL A 292 -14.74 19.82 -11.47
CA VAL A 292 -14.64 18.50 -10.83
C VAL A 292 -15.63 17.57 -11.52
N ARG A 293 -15.14 16.45 -12.05
CA ARG A 293 -15.96 15.36 -12.62
C ARG A 293 -15.83 14.14 -11.75
N SER A 294 -16.94 13.48 -11.45
CA SER A 294 -16.93 12.26 -10.66
C SER A 294 -17.89 11.21 -11.20
N LEU A 295 -17.39 9.99 -11.29
CA LEU A 295 -18.16 8.77 -11.50
C LEU A 295 -18.15 7.98 -10.20
N THR A 296 -19.32 7.52 -9.76
CA THR A 296 -19.40 6.63 -8.59
C THR A 296 -20.45 5.55 -8.80
N ARG A 297 -20.13 4.34 -8.37
CA ARG A 297 -21.08 3.23 -8.20
C ARG A 297 -20.81 2.52 -6.86
N PRO A 298 -21.80 1.81 -6.29
CA PRO A 298 -21.54 0.99 -5.12
C PRO A 298 -20.51 -0.11 -5.45
N GLY A 299 -19.60 -0.36 -4.50
CA GLY A 299 -18.74 -1.54 -4.53
C GLY A 299 -19.56 -2.83 -4.41
N GLN A 300 -18.96 -3.97 -4.74
CA GLN A 300 -19.63 -5.26 -4.69
C GLN A 300 -19.60 -5.88 -3.28
N GLY A 301 -20.50 -6.84 -3.03
CA GLY A 301 -20.50 -7.67 -1.82
C GLY A 301 -20.82 -6.94 -0.51
N ARG A 302 -20.14 -7.33 0.58
CA ARG A 302 -20.40 -6.89 1.96
C ARG A 302 -20.31 -5.37 2.18
N TRP A 303 -19.68 -4.66 1.26
CA TRP A 303 -19.46 -3.22 1.34
C TRP A 303 -20.63 -2.37 0.85
N ARG A 304 -21.59 -2.95 0.11
CA ARG A 304 -22.81 -2.25 -0.36
C ARG A 304 -23.58 -1.57 0.77
N ALA A 305 -23.56 -2.16 1.98
CA ALA A 305 -24.24 -1.61 3.16
C ALA A 305 -23.65 -0.28 3.64
N LEU A 306 -22.37 -0.01 3.39
CA LEU A 306 -21.71 1.24 3.77
C LEU A 306 -21.82 2.33 2.69
N TYR A 307 -22.32 2.00 1.50
CA TYR A 307 -22.46 2.92 0.39
C TYR A 307 -23.26 4.19 0.71
N PRO A 308 -24.41 4.15 1.43
CA PRO A 308 -25.15 5.38 1.75
C PRO A 308 -24.32 6.40 2.56
N LEU A 309 -23.44 5.92 3.45
CA LEU A 309 -22.54 6.78 4.22
C LEU A 309 -21.48 7.44 3.33
N THR A 310 -21.00 6.72 2.31
CA THR A 310 -20.08 7.29 1.30
C THR A 310 -20.73 8.43 0.51
N LEU A 311 -22.02 8.32 0.18
CA LEU A 311 -22.75 9.37 -0.55
C LEU A 311 -22.87 10.67 0.27
N LEU A 312 -23.05 10.56 1.59
CA LEU A 312 -23.13 11.71 2.48
C LEU A 312 -21.75 12.38 2.65
N ALA A 313 -20.70 11.57 2.81
CA ALA A 313 -19.33 12.05 2.86
C ALA A 313 -18.93 12.77 1.56
N GLN A 314 -19.28 12.23 0.40
CA GLN A 314 -19.03 12.86 -0.90
C GLN A 314 -19.62 14.28 -0.97
N ARG A 315 -20.84 14.49 -0.46
CA ARG A 315 -21.49 15.81 -0.49
C ARG A 315 -20.78 16.84 0.40
N ILE A 316 -20.17 16.40 1.51
CA ILE A 316 -19.39 17.25 2.43
C ILE A 316 -18.02 17.58 1.82
N TYR A 317 -17.30 16.57 1.32
CA TYR A 317 -15.97 16.78 0.73
C TYR A 317 -16.01 17.61 -0.55
N ARG A 318 -17.07 17.49 -1.35
CA ARG A 318 -17.26 18.34 -2.54
C ARG A 318 -17.38 19.83 -2.22
N ARG A 319 -18.02 20.19 -1.10
CA ARG A 319 -18.04 21.58 -0.62
C ARG A 319 -16.67 22.04 -0.12
N ARG A 320 -15.83 21.11 0.36
CA ARG A 320 -14.47 21.40 0.81
C ARG A 320 -13.51 21.59 -0.37
N TYR A 321 -13.65 20.85 -1.47
CA TYR A 321 -12.81 21.05 -2.67
C TYR A 321 -12.91 22.46 -3.23
N VAL A 322 -14.13 23.01 -3.31
CA VAL A 322 -14.35 24.40 -3.75
C VAL A 322 -13.69 25.41 -2.81
N ARG A 323 -13.68 25.14 -1.49
CA ARG A 323 -13.02 26.01 -0.50
C ARG A 323 -11.51 25.85 -0.47
N ALA A 324 -10.99 24.66 -0.77
CA ALA A 324 -9.58 24.34 -0.70
C ALA A 324 -8.72 25.13 -1.71
N LEU A 325 -9.32 25.53 -2.83
CA LEU A 325 -8.65 26.27 -3.91
C LEU A 325 -9.11 27.72 -4.07
N ARG A 326 -10.11 28.17 -3.30
CA ARG A 326 -10.43 29.60 -3.21
C ARG A 326 -9.43 30.26 -2.27
N GLN A 327 -8.67 31.23 -2.77
CA GLN A 327 -7.94 32.14 -1.90
C GLN A 327 -8.94 32.97 -1.09
N PRO A 328 -8.63 33.35 0.16
CA PRO A 328 -9.41 34.36 0.86
C PRO A 328 -9.40 35.65 0.03
N ASP A 329 -10.56 36.28 -0.16
CA ASP A 329 -10.60 37.63 -0.70
C ASP A 329 -9.75 38.51 0.23
N HIS A 330 -8.65 39.06 -0.29
CA HIS A 330 -7.86 40.08 0.39
C HIS A 330 -8.50 41.45 0.20
#